data_AF-A0AAV0W7V9-F1
#
_entry.id   AF-A0AAV0W7V9-F1
#
_cell.length_a   1.000
_cell.length_b   1.000
_cell.length_c   1.000
_cell.angle_alpha   90.00
_cell.angle_beta   90.00
_cell.angle_gamma   90.00
#
_symmetry.space_group_name_H-M   'P 1'
#
loop_
_entity.id
_entity.type
_entity.pdbx_description
1 polymer ?
#
loop_
_entity_poly.entity_id
_entity_poly.type
_entity_poly.pdbx_seq_one_letter_code
_entity_poly.pdbx_strand_id
1 'polypeptide(L)'
;MNGIIEYDQTVTSLPRFLLIRQLSPTKSYWNIIFIFTFIYYISMTILLLYLWPPKTIDIYSIGQMYIRIEFVVDVTVMFSSYFFLQQLELRFQTLNDSWEYLLPGFLATPGDLTQFITGLTLDKIRLLHSELSDLLRLFSVGYGRILICFFVFSYINILICFYYIFLSPTNDLINNEFNFNNLIIKCIPYIFSLQNVIFILSVIIAASRVHEKKRKIISNLRLIRISNLIPNLKIQVKFFMNQISVFESSEITAFGIFNINLNLVMSLLILLVTGLVTLIQMKEHPVMSKWNENGMKFLKNLTNVK
;
A
#
# COMPACT_ATOMS: atom_id res chain seq x y z
N MET A 1 8.89 14.40 -5.88
CA MET A 1 10.14 14.55 -5.10
C MET A 1 10.41 16.01 -4.77
N ASN A 2 10.34 16.94 -5.74
CA ASN A 2 10.49 18.38 -5.48
C ASN A 2 9.47 18.95 -4.47
N GLY A 3 8.18 18.61 -4.58
CA GLY A 3 7.17 19.09 -3.61
C GLY A 3 7.34 18.54 -2.18
N ILE A 4 8.06 17.43 -1.99
CA ILE A 4 8.38 16.95 -0.63
C ILE A 4 9.52 17.78 -0.03
N ILE A 5 10.49 18.18 -0.85
CA ILE A 5 11.60 19.06 -0.44
C ILE A 5 11.08 20.45 -0.12
N GLU A 6 10.14 20.96 -0.93
CA GLU A 6 9.47 22.25 -0.71
C GLU A 6 8.66 22.24 0.60
N TYR A 7 7.87 21.20 0.85
CA TYR A 7 7.19 20.99 2.12
C TYR A 7 8.16 20.93 3.32
N ASP A 8 9.25 20.17 3.21
CA ASP A 8 10.19 20.03 4.32
C ASP A 8 10.91 21.37 4.61
N GLN A 9 11.19 22.18 3.57
CA GLN A 9 11.71 23.54 3.72
C GLN A 9 10.69 24.48 4.38
N THR A 10 9.42 24.46 3.97
CA THR A 10 8.37 25.30 4.57
C THR A 10 8.12 24.92 6.03
N VAL A 11 8.22 23.65 6.40
CA VAL A 11 8.18 23.18 7.80
C VAL A 11 9.35 23.74 8.62
N THR A 12 10.58 23.79 8.08
CA THR A 12 11.73 24.38 8.82
C THR A 12 11.58 25.87 9.10
N SER A 13 10.68 26.56 8.39
CA SER A 13 10.34 27.97 8.65
C SER A 13 9.40 28.17 9.84
N LEU A 14 8.85 27.09 10.43
CA LEU A 14 8.03 27.17 11.64
C LEU A 14 8.90 27.47 12.87
N PRO A 15 8.35 28.14 13.89
CA PRO A 15 9.08 28.40 15.13
C PRO A 15 9.63 27.09 15.75
N ARG A 16 10.87 27.10 16.25
CA ARG A 16 11.55 25.91 16.80
C ARG A 16 10.77 25.18 17.89
N PHE A 17 9.93 25.87 18.65
CA PHE A 17 9.08 25.25 19.67
C PHE A 17 7.89 24.45 19.10
N LEU A 18 7.57 24.57 17.81
CA LEU A 18 6.56 23.78 17.10
C LEU A 18 7.16 22.62 16.29
N LEU A 19 8.49 22.60 16.12
CA LEU A 19 9.26 21.60 15.36
C LEU A 19 9.49 20.29 16.13
N ILE A 20 8.62 19.95 17.08
CA ILE A 20 8.90 18.98 18.15
C ILE A 20 9.12 17.55 17.64
N ARG A 21 8.71 17.19 16.42
CA ARG A 21 9.05 15.88 15.85
C ARG A 21 8.93 15.86 14.33
N GLN A 22 10.04 16.11 13.64
CA GLN A 22 10.18 15.62 12.26
C GLN A 22 10.28 14.10 12.31
N LEU A 23 9.12 13.45 12.21
CA LEU A 23 9.02 12.01 12.11
C LEU A 23 9.43 11.64 10.68
N SER A 24 10.70 11.31 10.48
CA SER A 24 11.15 10.65 9.27
C SER A 24 11.44 9.19 9.59
N PRO A 25 11.05 8.23 8.72
CA PRO A 25 11.47 6.86 8.90
C PRO A 25 12.99 6.82 8.76
N THR A 26 13.67 6.20 9.71
CA THR A 26 15.13 6.10 9.65
C THR A 26 15.54 5.34 8.40
N LYS A 27 16.63 5.75 7.74
CA LYS A 27 17.19 5.02 6.59
C LYS A 27 17.41 3.53 6.92
N SER A 28 17.75 3.23 8.18
CA SER A 28 17.89 1.87 8.70
C SER A 28 16.61 1.04 8.55
N TYR A 29 15.43 1.60 8.82
CA TYR A 29 14.15 0.90 8.67
C TYR A 29 13.92 0.40 7.24
N TRP A 30 14.14 1.28 6.26
CA TRP A 30 13.99 0.92 4.84
C TRP A 30 15.02 -0.10 4.38
N ASN A 31 16.27 0.03 4.84
CA ASN A 31 17.31 -0.95 4.56
C ASN A 31 16.94 -2.32 5.11
N ILE A 32 16.34 -2.40 6.30
CA ILE A 32 15.89 -3.66 6.90
C ILE A 32 14.81 -4.33 6.03
N ILE A 33 13.77 -3.59 5.62
CA ILE A 33 12.71 -4.15 4.75
C ILE A 33 13.30 -4.61 3.41
N PHE A 34 14.21 -3.81 2.83
CA PHE A 34 14.88 -4.16 1.58
C PHE A 34 15.74 -5.44 1.72
N ILE A 35 16.52 -5.56 2.81
CA ILE A 35 17.32 -6.75 3.09
C ILE A 35 16.43 -7.98 3.24
N PHE A 36 15.35 -7.90 4.03
CA PHE A 36 14.45 -9.05 4.22
C PHE A 36 13.76 -9.48 2.93
N THR A 37 13.33 -8.54 2.09
CA THR A 37 12.69 -8.86 0.80
C THR A 37 13.70 -9.42 -0.21
N PHE A 38 14.95 -8.94 -0.18
CA PHE A 38 16.03 -9.50 -1.00
C PHE A 38 16.41 -10.93 -0.56
N ILE A 39 16.54 -11.17 0.74
CA ILE A 39 16.77 -12.52 1.28
C ILE A 39 15.61 -13.43 0.89
N TYR A 40 14.37 -12.99 1.08
CA TYR A 40 13.18 -13.74 0.67
C TYR A 40 13.20 -14.09 -0.81
N TYR A 41 13.55 -13.14 -1.67
CA TYR A 41 13.68 -13.37 -3.11
C TYR A 41 14.71 -14.45 -3.45
N ILE A 42 15.92 -14.35 -2.87
CA ILE A 42 16.99 -15.32 -3.08
C ILE A 42 16.55 -16.70 -2.59
N SER A 43 16.00 -16.80 -1.38
CA SER A 43 15.52 -18.06 -0.81
C SER A 43 14.45 -18.70 -1.68
N MET A 44 13.47 -17.94 -2.14
CA MET A 44 12.41 -18.45 -3.03
C MET A 44 12.96 -18.87 -4.40
N THR A 45 13.95 -18.16 -4.93
CA THR A 45 14.60 -18.52 -6.19
C THR A 45 15.39 -19.81 -6.07
N ILE A 46 16.19 -19.96 -5.00
CA ILE A 46 16.92 -21.21 -4.71
C ILE A 46 15.95 -22.37 -4.51
N LEU A 47 14.86 -22.16 -3.76
CA LEU A 47 13.83 -23.17 -3.53
C LEU A 47 13.18 -23.63 -4.84
N LEU A 48 12.83 -22.71 -5.74
CA LEU A 48 12.27 -23.01 -7.05
C LEU A 48 13.25 -23.79 -7.93
N LEU A 49 14.52 -23.40 -7.96
CA LEU A 49 15.55 -24.10 -8.73
C LEU A 49 15.80 -25.53 -8.23
N TYR A 50 15.75 -25.72 -6.91
CA TYR A 50 15.90 -27.03 -6.30
C TYR A 50 14.74 -27.97 -6.66
N LEU A 51 13.51 -27.46 -6.67
CA LEU A 51 12.31 -28.27 -6.89
C LEU A 51 11.95 -28.46 -8.36
N TRP A 52 12.29 -27.47 -9.19
CA TRP A 52 11.95 -27.44 -10.60
C TRP A 52 13.20 -27.18 -11.47
N PRO A 53 14.21 -28.08 -11.42
CA PRO A 53 15.45 -27.86 -12.17
C PRO A 53 15.15 -27.78 -13.67
N PRO A 54 15.69 -26.77 -14.37
CA PRO A 54 15.45 -26.61 -15.80
C PRO A 54 16.05 -27.77 -16.59
N LYS A 55 15.32 -28.23 -17.61
CA LYS A 55 15.78 -29.29 -18.53
C LYS A 55 16.98 -28.87 -19.38
N THR A 56 17.08 -27.58 -19.70
CA THR A 56 18.18 -26.98 -20.46
C THR A 56 18.55 -25.64 -19.84
N ILE A 57 19.86 -25.38 -19.70
CA ILE A 57 20.37 -24.09 -19.24
C ILE A 57 20.54 -23.20 -20.47
N ASP A 58 19.47 -22.51 -20.86
CA ASP A 58 19.50 -21.45 -21.88
C ASP A 58 19.34 -20.09 -21.21
N ILE A 59 19.80 -19.01 -21.87
CA ILE A 59 19.67 -17.62 -21.40
C ILE A 59 18.21 -17.27 -21.10
N TYR A 60 17.28 -17.78 -21.91
CA TYR A 60 15.84 -17.60 -21.67
C TYR A 60 15.38 -18.29 -20.38
N SER A 61 15.80 -19.53 -20.15
CA SER A 61 15.47 -20.29 -18.94
C SER A 61 16.09 -19.67 -17.68
N ILE A 62 17.33 -19.17 -17.79
CA ILE A 62 17.98 -18.41 -16.73
C ILE A 62 17.20 -17.12 -16.45
N GLY A 63 16.83 -16.37 -17.49
CA GLY A 63 16.05 -15.14 -17.35
C GLY A 63 14.72 -15.37 -16.63
N GLN A 64 13.94 -16.38 -17.05
CA GLN A 64 12.64 -16.66 -16.42
C GLN A 64 12.73 -17.17 -14.98
N MET A 65 13.74 -18.00 -14.66
CA MET A 65 13.87 -18.57 -13.31
C MET A 65 14.54 -17.60 -12.32
N TYR A 66 15.57 -16.86 -12.75
CA TYR A 66 16.36 -15.97 -11.88
C TYR A 66 15.90 -14.52 -11.89
N ILE A 67 15.21 -14.07 -12.93
CA ILE A 67 14.67 -12.71 -13.06
C ILE A 67 13.15 -12.84 -13.24
N ARG A 68 12.47 -13.09 -12.12
CA ARG A 68 11.01 -13.15 -12.12
C ARG A 68 10.46 -11.73 -12.23
N ILE A 69 10.26 -11.27 -13.48
CA ILE A 69 9.78 -9.92 -13.79
C ILE A 69 8.52 -9.59 -12.99
N GLU A 70 7.59 -10.54 -12.86
CA GLU A 70 6.38 -10.40 -12.05
C GLU A 70 6.69 -10.01 -10.60
N PHE A 71 7.61 -10.74 -9.94
CA PHE A 71 8.02 -10.44 -8.58
C PHE A 71 8.67 -9.06 -8.48
N VAL A 72 9.55 -8.71 -9.42
CA VAL A 72 10.22 -7.40 -9.44
C VAL A 72 9.19 -6.28 -9.58
N VAL A 73 8.20 -6.43 -10.45
CA VAL A 73 7.12 -5.45 -10.66
C VAL A 73 6.27 -5.33 -9.39
N ASP A 74 5.78 -6.43 -8.83
CA ASP A 74 4.93 -6.42 -7.64
C ASP A 74 5.62 -5.81 -6.43
N VAL A 75 6.88 -6.19 -6.20
CA VAL A 75 7.74 -5.60 -5.16
C VAL A 75 7.94 -4.12 -5.42
N THR A 76 8.28 -3.72 -6.64
CA THR A 76 8.52 -2.31 -6.96
C THR A 76 7.27 -1.47 -6.72
N VAL A 77 6.10 -1.93 -7.17
CA VAL A 77 4.82 -1.22 -6.97
C VAL A 77 4.47 -1.15 -5.49
N MET A 78 4.59 -2.26 -4.75
CA MET A 78 4.33 -2.31 -3.32
C MET A 78 5.26 -1.35 -2.56
N PHE A 79 6.57 -1.46 -2.75
CA PHE A 79 7.55 -0.62 -2.04
C PHE A 79 7.39 0.86 -2.36
N SER A 80 7.26 1.22 -3.64
CA SER A 80 7.14 2.61 -4.03
C SER A 80 5.84 3.25 -3.51
N SER A 81 4.73 2.51 -3.59
CA SER A 81 3.44 2.96 -3.04
C SER A 81 3.47 3.07 -1.52
N TYR A 82 3.96 2.04 -0.84
CA TYR A 82 4.07 2.01 0.62
C TYR A 82 5.01 3.11 1.14
N PHE A 83 6.17 3.29 0.51
CA PHE A 83 7.12 4.35 0.83
C PHE A 83 6.47 5.72 0.71
N PHE A 84 5.81 6.00 -0.41
CA PHE A 84 5.20 7.30 -0.62
C PHE A 84 4.07 7.57 0.38
N LEU A 85 3.20 6.58 0.62
CA LEU A 85 2.10 6.71 1.57
C LEU A 85 2.60 6.89 3.01
N GLN A 86 3.62 6.13 3.43
CA GLN A 86 4.21 6.30 4.75
C GLN A 86 4.84 7.70 4.92
N GLN A 87 5.48 8.23 3.89
CA GLN A 87 6.04 9.58 3.90
C GLN A 87 4.96 10.66 4.03
N LEU A 88 3.80 10.47 3.42
CA LEU A 88 2.64 11.35 3.63
C LEU A 88 2.03 11.19 5.02
N GLU A 89 1.89 9.95 5.51
CA GLU A 89 1.34 9.66 6.84
C GLU A 89 2.09 10.43 7.92
N LEU A 90 3.42 10.34 7.90
CA LEU A 90 4.26 10.99 8.90
C LEU A 90 4.19 12.51 8.83
N ARG A 91 4.07 13.11 7.64
CA ARG A 91 3.92 14.56 7.49
C ARG A 91 2.55 15.06 7.94
N PHE A 92 1.48 14.33 7.61
CA PHE A 92 0.16 14.60 8.19
C PHE A 92 0.17 14.43 9.71
N GLN A 93 0.92 13.46 10.24
CA GLN A 93 1.09 13.32 11.69
C GLN A 93 1.84 14.51 12.29
N THR A 94 2.95 14.96 11.72
CA THR A 94 3.65 16.17 12.17
C THR A 94 2.72 17.39 12.16
N LEU A 95 1.89 17.53 11.13
CA LEU A 95 0.91 18.62 11.06
C LEU A 95 -0.17 18.51 12.14
N ASN A 96 -0.63 17.29 12.46
CA ASN A 96 -1.51 17.04 13.60
C ASN A 96 -0.86 17.40 14.94
N ASP A 97 0.40 17.04 15.14
CA ASP A 97 1.14 17.32 16.37
C ASP A 97 1.35 18.83 16.55
N SER A 98 1.70 19.53 15.47
CA SER A 98 1.77 21.01 15.46
C SER A 98 0.42 21.66 15.76
N TRP A 99 -0.68 21.07 15.28
CA TRP A 99 -2.03 21.55 15.58
C TRP A 99 -2.40 21.39 17.06
N GLU A 100 -2.13 20.21 17.62
CA GLU A 100 -2.43 19.89 19.03
C GLU A 100 -1.71 20.87 19.98
N TYR A 101 -0.49 21.28 19.63
CA TYR A 101 0.27 22.29 20.37
C TYR A 101 -0.31 23.71 20.26
N LEU A 102 -0.96 24.06 19.14
CA LEU A 102 -1.62 25.37 18.99
C LEU A 102 -2.94 25.46 19.75
N LEU A 103 -3.59 24.33 20.04
CA LEU A 103 -4.91 24.28 20.66
C LEU A 103 -5.00 25.08 21.99
N PRO A 104 -4.04 24.98 22.93
CA PRO A 104 -4.03 25.79 24.15
C PRO A 104 -3.83 27.29 23.90
N GLY A 105 -3.13 27.66 22.82
CA GLY A 105 -2.89 29.06 22.43
C GLY A 105 -4.16 29.79 21.98
N PHE A 106 -5.19 29.06 21.54
CA PHE A 106 -6.52 29.63 21.27
C PHE A 106 -7.34 29.91 22.54
N LEU A 107 -6.97 29.33 23.69
CA LEU A 107 -7.70 29.42 24.95
C LEU A 107 -7.04 30.35 25.98
N ALA A 108 -5.77 30.72 25.79
CA ALA A 108 -5.03 31.57 26.72
C ALA A 108 -5.34 33.07 26.55
N THR A 109 -5.24 33.80 27.66
CA THR A 109 -5.54 35.25 27.78
C THR A 109 -4.71 36.12 26.82
N PRO A 110 -5.27 37.26 26.38
CA PRO A 110 -4.77 38.01 25.24
C PRO A 110 -3.46 38.73 25.55
N GLY A 111 -2.38 38.29 24.91
CA GLY A 111 -1.20 39.12 24.63
C GLY A 111 -1.07 39.29 23.11
N ASP A 112 -0.90 40.53 22.64
CA ASP A 112 -0.88 40.86 21.20
C ASP A 112 0.18 40.06 20.41
N LEU A 113 1.34 39.80 21.02
CA LEU A 113 2.44 39.04 20.40
C LEU A 113 2.08 37.57 20.20
N THR A 114 1.48 36.93 21.22
CA THR A 114 1.09 35.51 21.19
C THR A 114 -0.03 35.26 20.19
N GLN A 115 -0.91 36.24 19.99
CA GLN A 115 -2.00 36.18 19.01
C GLN A 115 -1.49 36.27 17.57
N PHE A 116 -0.58 37.22 17.30
CA PHE A 116 0.01 37.37 15.97
C PHE A 116 0.78 36.10 15.56
N ILE A 117 1.57 35.54 16.48
CA ILE A 117 2.32 34.29 16.26
C ILE A 117 1.36 33.11 16.02
N THR A 118 0.29 33.00 16.81
CA THR A 118 -0.74 31.96 16.63
C THR A 118 -1.40 32.07 15.26
N GLY A 119 -1.75 33.28 14.83
CA GLY A 119 -2.38 33.50 13.53
C GLY A 119 -1.45 33.21 12.35
N LEU A 120 -0.18 33.64 12.41
CA LEU A 120 0.80 33.28 11.38
C LEU A 120 1.04 31.77 11.33
N THR A 121 1.07 31.10 12.47
CA THR A 121 1.28 29.64 12.52
C THR A 121 0.08 28.89 11.95
N LEU A 122 -1.14 29.32 12.29
CA LEU A 122 -2.37 28.76 11.74
C LEU A 122 -2.39 28.85 10.21
N ASP A 123 -1.98 30.00 9.66
CA ASP A 123 -1.93 30.18 8.21
C ASP A 123 -0.87 29.28 7.55
N LYS A 124 0.31 29.13 8.18
CA LYS A 124 1.33 28.18 7.71
C LYS A 124 0.83 26.74 7.73
N ILE A 125 0.15 26.31 8.79
CA ILE A 125 -0.43 24.96 8.88
C ILE A 125 -1.49 24.74 7.79
N ARG A 126 -2.32 25.75 7.53
CA ARG A 126 -3.31 25.72 6.45
C ARG A 126 -2.66 25.51 5.07
N LEU A 127 -1.58 26.23 4.79
CA LEU A 127 -0.83 26.09 3.54
C LEU A 127 -0.17 24.70 3.42
N LEU A 128 0.50 24.25 4.49
CA LEU A 128 1.11 22.92 4.57
C LEU A 128 0.08 21.80 4.36
N HIS A 129 -1.13 21.93 4.92
CA HIS A 129 -2.22 20.99 4.69
C HIS A 129 -2.67 20.98 3.22
N SER A 130 -2.70 22.13 2.54
CA SER A 130 -2.97 22.22 1.10
C SER A 130 -1.95 21.41 0.31
N GLU A 131 -0.68 21.68 0.58
CA GLU A 131 0.43 21.09 -0.15
C GLU A 131 0.46 19.56 0.01
N LEU A 132 0.25 19.05 1.23
CA LEU A 132 0.12 17.61 1.46
C LEU A 132 -1.11 17.01 0.77
N SER A 133 -2.23 17.73 0.76
CA SER A 133 -3.45 17.27 0.07
C SER A 133 -3.25 17.22 -1.44
N ASP A 134 -2.51 18.18 -2.00
CA ASP A 134 -2.14 18.20 -3.41
C ASP A 134 -1.14 17.09 -3.76
N LEU A 135 -0.14 16.82 -2.91
CA LEU A 135 0.76 15.68 -3.08
C LEU A 135 0.01 14.34 -3.03
N LEU A 136 -0.97 14.22 -2.14
CA LEU A 136 -1.85 13.05 -2.06
C LEU A 136 -2.67 12.87 -3.35
N ARG A 137 -3.22 13.97 -3.88
CA ARG A 137 -3.94 13.97 -5.17
C ARG A 137 -3.03 13.57 -6.32
N LEU A 138 -1.82 14.10 -6.38
CA LEU A 138 -0.83 13.76 -7.41
C LEU A 138 -0.45 12.27 -7.36
N PHE A 139 -0.32 11.71 -6.16
CA PHE A 139 -0.14 10.27 -6.00
C PHE A 139 -1.33 9.47 -6.49
N SER A 140 -2.56 9.84 -6.11
CA SER A 140 -3.75 9.12 -6.57
C SER A 140 -3.88 9.12 -8.09
N VAL A 141 -3.53 10.22 -8.77
CA VAL A 141 -3.53 10.30 -10.23
C VAL A 141 -2.37 9.50 -10.84
N GLY A 142 -1.15 9.64 -10.31
CA GLY A 142 0.05 9.00 -10.86
C GLY A 142 0.11 7.50 -10.61
N TYR A 143 -0.05 7.08 -9.36
CA TYR A 143 -0.02 5.67 -8.95
C TYR A 143 -1.35 4.95 -9.17
N GLY A 144 -2.46 5.68 -9.29
CA GLY A 144 -3.79 5.06 -9.37
C GLY A 144 -3.93 4.01 -10.46
N ARG A 145 -3.38 4.27 -11.67
CA ARG A 145 -3.41 3.30 -12.79
C ARG A 145 -2.59 2.06 -12.48
N ILE A 146 -1.38 2.25 -11.96
CA ILE A 146 -0.46 1.16 -11.60
C ILE A 146 -1.08 0.31 -10.49
N LEU A 147 -1.71 0.94 -9.50
CA LEU A 147 -2.39 0.27 -8.40
C LEU A 147 -3.59 -0.54 -8.88
N ILE A 148 -4.39 -0.08 -9.84
CA ILE A 148 -5.45 -0.92 -10.43
C ILE A 148 -4.85 -2.18 -11.02
N CYS A 149 -3.86 -2.04 -11.91
CA CYS A 149 -3.24 -3.18 -12.55
C CYS A 149 -2.70 -4.14 -11.48
N PHE A 150 -1.98 -3.61 -10.49
CA PHE A 150 -1.46 -4.39 -9.38
C PHE A 150 -2.55 -5.15 -8.61
N PHE A 151 -3.65 -4.51 -8.21
CA PHE A 151 -4.74 -5.18 -7.49
C PHE A 151 -5.44 -6.24 -8.36
N VAL A 152 -5.71 -5.95 -9.63
CA VAL A 152 -6.39 -6.89 -10.55
C VAL A 152 -5.50 -8.10 -10.84
N PHE A 153 -4.23 -7.90 -11.20
CA PHE A 153 -3.31 -8.99 -11.47
C PHE A 153 -3.03 -9.82 -10.21
N SER A 154 -2.88 -9.18 -9.05
CA SER A 154 -2.71 -9.90 -7.78
C SER A 154 -3.95 -10.75 -7.44
N TYR A 155 -5.16 -10.23 -7.68
CA TYR A 155 -6.40 -10.98 -7.50
C TYR A 155 -6.47 -12.20 -8.43
N ILE A 156 -6.22 -12.02 -9.73
CA ILE A 156 -6.18 -13.11 -10.71
C ILE A 156 -5.13 -14.15 -10.32
N ASN A 157 -3.94 -13.70 -9.88
CA ASN A 157 -2.88 -14.59 -9.43
C ASN A 157 -3.31 -15.43 -8.22
N ILE A 158 -3.97 -14.82 -7.22
CA ILE A 158 -4.51 -15.57 -6.06
C ILE A 158 -5.53 -16.63 -6.51
N LEU A 159 -6.42 -16.31 -7.45
CA LEU A 159 -7.38 -17.28 -8.00
C LEU A 159 -6.69 -18.43 -8.73
N ILE A 160 -5.68 -18.13 -9.56
CA ILE A 160 -4.90 -19.13 -10.29
C ILE A 160 -4.14 -20.04 -9.32
N CYS A 161 -3.47 -19.46 -8.31
CA CYS A 161 -2.81 -20.23 -7.26
C CYS A 161 -3.79 -21.16 -6.56
N PHE A 162 -4.98 -20.67 -6.19
CA PHE A 162 -6.00 -21.49 -5.54
C PHE A 162 -6.48 -22.63 -6.45
N TYR A 163 -6.69 -22.36 -7.74
CA TYR A 163 -7.04 -23.39 -8.71
C TYR A 163 -5.98 -24.50 -8.76
N TYR A 164 -4.70 -24.15 -8.86
CA TYR A 164 -3.63 -25.14 -8.85
C TYR A 164 -3.52 -25.92 -7.54
N ILE A 165 -3.82 -25.29 -6.40
CA ILE A 165 -3.80 -25.94 -5.08
C ILE A 165 -4.93 -26.98 -4.93
N PHE A 166 -6.16 -26.58 -5.23
CA PHE A 166 -7.37 -27.33 -4.84
C PHE A 166 -7.97 -28.17 -5.97
N LEU A 167 -7.80 -27.73 -7.22
CA LEU A 167 -8.53 -28.28 -8.37
C LEU A 167 -7.65 -29.06 -9.36
N SER A 168 -6.33 -28.85 -9.34
CA SER A 168 -5.40 -29.59 -10.20
C SER A 168 -5.24 -31.06 -9.74
N PRO A 169 -5.25 -32.03 -10.67
CA PRO A 169 -5.07 -33.47 -10.39
C PRO A 169 -3.66 -33.84 -9.91
N THR A 170 -2.75 -32.87 -9.72
CA THR A 170 -1.46 -33.08 -9.06
C THR A 170 -1.57 -33.59 -7.62
N ASN A 171 -2.74 -33.44 -6.96
CA ASN A 171 -2.97 -34.07 -5.67
C ASN A 171 -3.07 -35.62 -5.76
N ASP A 172 -3.41 -36.17 -6.93
CA ASP A 172 -3.60 -37.60 -7.13
C ASP A 172 -2.37 -38.30 -7.77
N LEU A 173 -1.48 -37.55 -8.42
CA LEU A 173 -0.34 -38.10 -9.20
C LEU A 173 0.95 -38.30 -8.41
N ILE A 174 0.99 -37.89 -7.14
CA ILE A 174 2.18 -38.03 -6.29
C ILE A 174 1.87 -39.12 -5.26
N ASN A 175 2.44 -40.31 -5.48
CA ASN A 175 2.38 -41.50 -4.61
C ASN A 175 2.17 -41.17 -3.12
N ASN A 176 1.30 -41.96 -2.48
CA ASN A 176 0.93 -41.91 -1.05
C ASN A 176 2.09 -42.11 -0.05
N GLU A 177 3.35 -41.99 -0.48
CA GLU A 177 4.52 -41.99 0.40
C GLU A 177 4.86 -40.55 0.82
N PHE A 178 4.97 -40.35 2.13
CA PHE A 178 5.36 -39.06 2.70
C PHE A 178 6.79 -38.72 2.29
N ASN A 179 6.95 -37.78 1.36
CA ASN A 179 8.24 -37.23 0.96
C ASN A 179 8.26 -35.72 1.27
N PHE A 180 9.30 -35.25 1.94
CA PHE A 180 9.48 -33.85 2.32
C PHE A 180 9.44 -32.91 1.11
N ASN A 181 9.99 -33.33 -0.04
CA ASN A 181 9.94 -32.55 -1.29
C ASN A 181 8.50 -32.35 -1.78
N ASN A 182 7.63 -33.36 -1.65
CA ASN A 182 6.23 -33.27 -2.06
C ASN A 182 5.45 -32.30 -1.17
N LEU A 183 5.76 -32.26 0.13
CA LEU A 183 5.20 -31.29 1.07
C LEU A 183 5.58 -29.85 0.67
N ILE A 184 6.86 -29.62 0.34
CA ILE A 184 7.33 -28.30 -0.08
C ILE A 184 6.66 -27.86 -1.38
N ILE A 185 6.55 -28.75 -2.38
CA ILE A 185 5.88 -28.47 -3.66
C ILE A 185 4.43 -28.04 -3.43
N LYS A 186 3.72 -28.72 -2.52
CA LYS A 186 2.35 -28.36 -2.13
C LYS A 186 2.27 -27.02 -1.41
N CYS A 187 3.27 -26.66 -0.61
CA CYS A 187 3.30 -25.41 0.15
C CYS A 187 3.61 -24.16 -0.72
N ILE A 188 4.34 -24.29 -1.82
CA ILE A 188 4.79 -23.14 -2.63
C ILE A 188 3.65 -22.22 -3.08
N PRO A 189 2.55 -22.72 -3.67
CA PRO A 189 1.47 -21.85 -4.11
C PRO A 189 0.80 -21.08 -2.97
N TYR A 190 0.76 -21.65 -1.75
CA TYR A 190 0.28 -20.94 -0.56
C TYR A 190 1.22 -19.81 -0.15
N ILE A 191 2.53 -20.03 -0.23
CA ILE A 191 3.51 -18.99 0.07
C ILE A 191 3.36 -17.82 -0.91
N PHE A 192 3.14 -18.08 -2.20
CA PHE A 192 2.88 -17.02 -3.19
C PHE A 192 1.55 -16.31 -2.98
N SER A 193 0.47 -17.03 -2.68
CA SER A 193 -0.82 -16.38 -2.41
C SER A 193 -0.75 -15.50 -1.16
N LEU A 194 -0.08 -15.98 -0.11
CA LEU A 194 0.14 -15.24 1.13
C LEU A 194 1.00 -13.99 0.89
N GLN A 195 2.04 -14.09 0.06
CA GLN A 195 2.83 -12.93 -0.36
C GLN A 195 1.95 -11.86 -1.03
N ASN A 196 1.10 -12.25 -2.00
CA ASN A 196 0.21 -11.32 -2.70
C ASN A 196 -0.77 -10.64 -1.73
N VAL A 197 -1.34 -11.41 -0.79
CA VAL A 197 -2.22 -10.87 0.25
C VAL A 197 -1.50 -9.86 1.14
N ILE A 198 -0.27 -10.15 1.56
CA ILE A 198 0.55 -9.22 2.36
C ILE A 198 0.81 -7.94 1.57
N PHE A 199 1.18 -8.02 0.30
CA PHE A 199 1.47 -6.85 -0.52
C PHE A 199 0.22 -5.98 -0.72
N ILE A 200 -0.92 -6.57 -1.09
CA ILE A 200 -2.21 -5.87 -1.19
C ILE A 200 -2.54 -5.16 0.13
N LEU A 201 -2.50 -5.90 1.24
CA LEU A 201 -2.87 -5.36 2.56
C LEU A 201 -1.92 -4.22 2.99
N SER A 202 -0.62 -4.33 2.70
CA SER A 202 0.35 -3.29 3.06
C SER A 202 0.01 -1.93 2.45
N VAL A 203 -0.40 -1.91 1.18
CA VAL A 203 -0.80 -0.70 0.46
C VAL A 203 -2.12 -0.18 1.01
N ILE A 204 -3.12 -1.05 1.23
CA ILE A 204 -4.42 -0.65 1.77
C ILE A 204 -4.30 -0.05 3.17
N ILE A 205 -3.51 -0.68 4.05
CA ILE A 205 -3.27 -0.20 5.41
C ILE A 205 -2.56 1.16 5.37
N ALA A 206 -1.51 1.31 4.56
CA ALA A 206 -0.80 2.57 4.44
C ALA A 206 -1.71 3.71 3.94
N ALA A 207 -2.51 3.45 2.90
CA ALA A 207 -3.47 4.43 2.38
C ALA A 207 -4.52 4.82 3.43
N SER A 208 -5.02 3.83 4.18
CA SER A 208 -6.02 4.04 5.22
C SER A 208 -5.47 4.89 6.37
N ARG A 209 -4.22 4.67 6.78
CA ARG A 209 -3.56 5.47 7.83
C ARG A 209 -3.38 6.91 7.39
N VAL A 210 -2.95 7.16 6.16
CA VAL A 210 -2.85 8.53 5.61
C VAL A 210 -4.21 9.23 5.69
N HIS A 211 -5.28 8.54 5.29
CA HIS A 211 -6.62 9.10 5.32
C HIS A 211 -7.12 9.36 6.76
N GLU A 212 -6.77 8.51 7.72
CA GLU A 212 -7.04 8.75 9.14
C GLU A 212 -6.30 10.00 9.66
N LYS A 213 -4.99 10.12 9.38
CA LYS A 213 -4.19 11.28 9.80
C LYS A 213 -4.69 12.58 9.18
N LYS A 214 -5.06 12.57 7.90
CA LYS A 214 -5.69 13.71 7.23
C LYS A 214 -7.01 14.11 7.92
N ARG A 215 -7.88 13.13 8.24
CA ARG A 215 -9.17 13.39 8.91
C ARG A 215 -9.01 13.91 10.34
N LYS A 216 -7.94 13.56 11.06
CA LYS A 216 -7.69 14.05 12.43
C LYS A 216 -7.56 15.59 12.50
N ILE A 217 -6.94 16.23 11.51
CA ILE A 217 -6.90 17.71 11.44
C ILE A 217 -8.30 18.29 11.29
N ILE A 218 -9.11 17.69 10.41
CA ILE A 218 -10.49 18.12 10.14
C ILE A 218 -11.34 18.03 11.41
N SER A 219 -11.23 16.90 12.14
CA SER A 219 -11.94 16.76 13.41
C SER A 219 -11.49 17.80 14.42
N ASN A 220 -10.18 18.05 14.53
CA ASN A 220 -9.67 19.02 15.49
C ASN A 220 -10.13 20.45 15.18
N LEU A 221 -10.21 20.82 13.91
CA LEU A 221 -10.76 22.11 13.46
C LEU A 221 -12.24 22.27 13.78
N ARG A 222 -13.03 21.20 13.55
CA ARG A 222 -14.47 21.20 13.88
C ARG A 222 -14.72 21.34 15.38
N LEU A 223 -13.78 20.93 16.23
CA LEU A 223 -13.89 21.07 17.69
C LEU A 223 -13.65 22.50 18.20
N ILE A 224 -13.05 23.38 17.39
CA ILE A 224 -12.83 24.78 17.80
C ILE A 224 -14.17 25.53 17.84
N ARG A 225 -14.51 26.09 19.01
CA ARG A 225 -15.62 27.03 19.14
C ARG A 225 -15.26 28.38 18.51
N ILE A 226 -15.56 28.51 17.22
CA ILE A 226 -15.28 29.70 16.39
C ILE A 226 -15.84 31.00 17.01
N SER A 227 -16.92 30.91 17.80
CA SER A 227 -17.53 32.05 18.52
C SER A 227 -16.60 32.69 19.55
N ASN A 228 -15.69 31.90 20.14
CA ASN A 228 -14.81 32.34 21.23
C ASN A 228 -13.47 32.86 20.70
N LEU A 229 -13.28 32.82 19.38
CA LEU A 229 -12.06 33.30 18.73
C LEU A 229 -12.14 34.81 18.46
N ILE A 230 -10.97 35.44 18.56
CA ILE A 230 -10.73 36.83 18.16
C ILE A 230 -10.93 36.97 16.64
N PRO A 231 -11.40 38.14 16.12
CA PRO A 231 -11.77 38.29 14.71
C PRO A 231 -10.73 37.81 13.69
N ASN A 232 -9.45 38.11 13.86
CA ASN A 232 -8.39 37.68 12.93
C ASN A 232 -8.26 36.15 12.87
N LEU A 233 -8.24 35.48 14.02
CA LEU A 233 -8.17 34.02 14.10
C LEU A 233 -9.46 33.38 13.57
N LYS A 234 -10.61 34.01 13.83
CA LYS A 234 -11.92 33.58 13.31
C LYS A 234 -11.93 33.53 11.79
N ILE A 235 -11.37 34.55 11.13
CA ILE A 235 -11.26 34.61 9.67
C ILE A 235 -10.34 33.49 9.16
N GLN A 236 -9.17 33.29 9.78
CA GLN A 236 -8.22 32.25 9.37
C GLN A 236 -8.79 30.83 9.53
N VAL A 237 -9.46 30.54 10.64
CA VAL A 237 -10.13 29.24 10.86
C VAL A 237 -11.24 29.03 9.81
N LYS A 238 -12.00 30.07 9.48
CA LYS A 238 -13.04 29.99 8.43
C LYS A 238 -12.44 29.69 7.06
N PHE A 239 -11.33 30.34 6.72
CA PHE A 239 -10.61 30.04 5.47
C PHE A 239 -10.10 28.60 5.44
N PHE A 240 -9.54 28.11 6.55
CA PHE A 240 -9.05 26.74 6.61
C PHE A 240 -10.20 25.72 6.49
N MET A 241 -11.32 25.95 7.16
CA MET A 241 -12.51 25.10 7.05
C MET A 241 -13.05 25.04 5.62
N ASN A 242 -13.09 26.17 4.90
CA ASN A 242 -13.52 26.20 3.51
C ASN A 242 -12.54 25.49 2.56
N GLN A 243 -11.25 25.54 2.85
CA GLN A 243 -10.26 24.81 2.07
C GLN A 243 -10.38 23.30 2.32
N ILE A 244 -10.59 22.89 3.57
CA ILE A 244 -10.77 21.48 3.92
C ILE A 244 -12.00 20.89 3.26
N SER A 245 -13.13 21.60 3.20
CA SER A 245 -14.33 21.06 2.55
C SER A 245 -14.08 20.72 1.07
N VAL A 246 -13.23 21.51 0.38
CA VAL A 246 -12.79 21.20 -0.98
C VAL A 246 -11.93 19.92 -1.01
N PHE A 247 -10.97 19.80 -0.08
CA PHE A 247 -10.07 18.64 -0.02
C PHE A 247 -10.65 17.39 0.67
N GLU A 248 -11.78 17.48 1.36
CA GLU A 248 -12.43 16.35 2.04
C GLU A 248 -12.85 15.26 1.03
N SER A 249 -13.21 15.68 -0.18
CA SER A 249 -13.54 14.80 -1.32
C SER A 249 -12.34 14.08 -1.95
N SER A 250 -11.11 14.53 -1.69
CA SER A 250 -9.91 13.91 -2.26
C SER A 250 -9.51 12.67 -1.45
N GLU A 251 -10.17 11.56 -1.75
CA GLU A 251 -9.79 10.23 -1.29
C GLU A 251 -8.66 9.65 -2.14
N ILE A 252 -7.90 8.70 -1.56
CA ILE A 252 -6.91 7.94 -2.32
C ILE A 252 -7.68 6.95 -3.17
N THR A 253 -7.68 7.17 -4.48
CA THR A 253 -8.38 6.31 -5.43
C THR A 253 -7.41 5.58 -6.33
N ALA A 254 -7.79 4.36 -6.71
CA ALA A 254 -7.17 3.64 -7.81
C ALA A 254 -7.77 4.17 -9.12
N PHE A 255 -7.16 5.23 -9.68
CA PHE A 255 -7.59 5.91 -10.92
C PHE A 255 -9.10 6.27 -10.96
N GLY A 256 -9.66 6.68 -9.82
CA GLY A 256 -11.09 7.02 -9.71
C GLY A 256 -12.08 5.86 -9.74
N ILE A 257 -11.63 4.60 -9.85
CA ILE A 257 -12.54 3.43 -9.89
C ILE A 257 -13.00 3.03 -8.48
N PHE A 258 -12.08 2.90 -7.54
CA PHE A 258 -12.39 2.58 -6.14
C PHE A 258 -11.45 3.28 -5.17
N ASN A 259 -11.95 3.49 -3.96
CA ASN A 259 -11.20 4.12 -2.88
C ASN A 259 -10.33 3.07 -2.18
N ILE A 260 -9.05 3.37 -2.01
CA ILE A 260 -8.08 2.51 -1.35
C ILE A 260 -8.18 2.78 0.15
N ASN A 261 -9.10 2.08 0.82
CA ASN A 261 -9.33 2.15 2.25
C ASN A 261 -9.58 0.75 2.83
N LEU A 262 -9.70 0.62 4.16
CA LEU A 262 -9.93 -0.67 4.80
C LEU A 262 -11.24 -1.37 4.35
N ASN A 263 -12.24 -0.63 3.86
CA ASN A 263 -13.47 -1.25 3.33
C ASN A 263 -13.21 -2.04 2.04
N LEU A 264 -12.14 -1.71 1.30
CA LEU A 264 -11.70 -2.48 0.14
C LEU A 264 -11.34 -3.93 0.52
N VAL A 265 -10.82 -4.17 1.73
CA VAL A 265 -10.48 -5.52 2.21
C VAL A 265 -11.73 -6.40 2.23
N MET A 266 -12.85 -5.88 2.74
CA MET A 266 -14.12 -6.63 2.76
C MET A 266 -14.61 -6.92 1.34
N SER A 267 -14.47 -5.96 0.43
CA SER A 267 -14.84 -6.15 -0.98
C SER A 267 -13.98 -7.23 -1.65
N LEU A 268 -12.67 -7.23 -1.39
CA LEU A 268 -11.74 -8.24 -1.88
C LEU A 268 -12.03 -9.63 -1.29
N LEU A 269 -12.39 -9.72 -0.01
CA LEU A 269 -12.77 -10.98 0.62
C LEU A 269 -14.04 -11.58 -0.01
N ILE A 270 -15.08 -10.76 -0.22
CA ILE A 270 -16.30 -11.19 -0.90
C ILE A 270 -15.97 -11.66 -2.32
N LEU A 271 -15.22 -10.85 -3.08
CA LEU A 271 -14.81 -11.16 -4.44
C LEU A 271 -13.96 -12.44 -4.51
N LEU A 272 -13.11 -12.68 -3.51
CA LEU A 272 -12.32 -13.89 -3.40
C LEU A 272 -13.23 -15.09 -3.14
N VAL A 273 -14.11 -15.03 -2.14
CA VAL A 273 -15.06 -16.13 -1.84
C VAL A 273 -15.92 -16.46 -3.08
N THR A 274 -16.49 -15.46 -3.75
CA THR A 274 -17.25 -15.66 -4.99
C THR A 274 -16.40 -16.27 -6.10
N GLY A 275 -15.16 -15.79 -6.29
CA GLY A 275 -14.21 -16.36 -7.25
C GLY A 275 -13.86 -17.81 -6.93
N LEU A 276 -13.66 -18.16 -5.66
CA LEU A 276 -13.38 -19.53 -5.26
C LEU A 276 -14.58 -20.45 -5.49
N VAL A 277 -15.78 -20.03 -5.11
CA VAL A 277 -17.02 -20.81 -5.31
C VAL A 277 -17.25 -21.07 -6.79
N THR A 278 -17.07 -20.05 -7.64
CA THR A 278 -17.21 -20.20 -9.10
C THR A 278 -16.15 -21.14 -9.69
N LEU A 279 -14.89 -21.06 -9.24
CA LEU A 279 -13.85 -22.00 -9.65
C LEU A 279 -14.19 -23.45 -9.26
N ILE A 280 -14.75 -23.67 -8.06
CA ILE A 280 -15.20 -24.99 -7.61
C ILE A 280 -16.35 -25.50 -8.47
N GLN A 281 -17.35 -24.66 -8.76
CA GLN A 281 -18.48 -25.01 -9.62
C GLN A 281 -18.04 -25.33 -11.06
N MET A 282 -17.00 -24.64 -11.56
CA MET A 282 -16.47 -24.85 -12.91
C MET A 282 -15.44 -25.99 -13.01
N LYS A 283 -15.18 -26.74 -11.94
CA LYS A 283 -14.17 -27.82 -11.90
C LYS A 283 -14.29 -28.78 -13.08
N GLU A 284 -15.50 -29.25 -13.34
CA GLU A 284 -15.80 -30.27 -14.35
C GLU A 284 -16.11 -29.68 -15.73
N HIS A 285 -16.06 -28.35 -15.84
CA HIS A 285 -16.35 -27.68 -17.11
C HIS A 285 -15.28 -28.05 -18.16
N PRO A 286 -15.67 -28.36 -19.42
CA PRO A 286 -14.75 -28.84 -20.45
C PRO A 286 -13.59 -27.88 -20.75
N VAL A 287 -13.81 -26.57 -20.59
CA VAL A 287 -12.74 -25.55 -20.71
C VAL A 287 -11.67 -25.76 -19.65
N MET A 288 -12.06 -26.06 -18.40
CA MET A 288 -11.15 -26.19 -17.27
C MET A 288 -10.34 -27.50 -17.35
N SER A 289 -10.99 -28.58 -17.79
CA SER A 289 -10.32 -29.85 -18.12
C SER A 289 -9.26 -29.67 -19.21
N LYS A 290 -9.60 -28.99 -20.31
CA LYS A 290 -8.64 -28.69 -21.39
C LYS A 290 -7.47 -27.81 -20.92
N TRP A 291 -7.73 -26.89 -20.00
CA TRP A 291 -6.70 -26.02 -19.42
C TRP A 291 -5.71 -26.83 -18.56
N ASN A 292 -6.21 -27.74 -17.73
CA ASN A 292 -5.39 -28.69 -16.97
C ASN A 292 -4.51 -29.57 -17.86
N GLU A 293 -5.07 -30.16 -18.91
CA GLU A 293 -4.30 -31.00 -19.84
C GLU A 293 -3.15 -30.23 -20.51
N ASN A 294 -3.44 -29.00 -20.95
CA ASN A 294 -2.43 -28.14 -21.55
C ASN A 294 -1.38 -27.68 -20.53
N GLY A 295 -1.79 -27.34 -19.30
CA GLY A 295 -0.89 -27.01 -18.20
C GLY A 295 0.06 -28.17 -17.89
N MET A 296 -0.44 -29.40 -17.80
CA MET A 296 0.37 -30.59 -17.58
C MET A 296 1.35 -30.85 -18.72
N LYS A 297 0.94 -30.66 -19.98
CA LYS A 297 1.84 -30.77 -21.14
C LYS A 297 2.95 -29.72 -21.08
N PHE A 298 2.61 -28.48 -20.72
CA PHE A 298 3.58 -27.40 -20.56
C PHE A 298 4.59 -27.70 -19.44
N LEU A 299 4.11 -28.14 -18.28
CA LEU A 299 4.97 -28.50 -17.14
C LEU A 299 5.89 -29.68 -17.48
N LYS A 300 5.39 -30.72 -18.17
CA LYS A 300 6.23 -31.85 -18.62
C LYS A 300 7.31 -31.44 -19.63
N ASN A 301 7.06 -30.40 -20.44
CA ASN A 301 8.05 -29.92 -21.40
C ASN A 301 9.17 -29.11 -20.73
N LEU A 302 8.87 -28.40 -19.64
CA LEU A 302 9.83 -27.65 -18.82
C LEU A 302 10.59 -28.56 -17.83
N THR A 303 9.87 -29.56 -17.33
CA THR A 303 10.21 -30.73 -16.51
C THR A 303 11.24 -31.73 -17.01
N ASN A 304 12.28 -32.06 -16.24
CA ASN A 304 12.82 -33.43 -16.22
C ASN A 304 12.11 -34.31 -15.16
N VAL A 305 10.79 -34.17 -14.99
CA VAL A 305 10.03 -35.11 -14.14
C VAL A 305 9.75 -36.35 -14.98
N LYS A 306 10.52 -37.42 -14.75
CA LYS A 306 10.14 -38.80 -15.09
C LYS A 306 8.99 -39.24 -14.20
#